data_AF-A0A936Z5D2-F1
#
_entry.id   AF-A0A936Z5D2-F1
#
_cell.length_a   1.000
_cell.length_b   1.000
_cell.length_c   1.000
_cell.angle_alpha   90.00
_cell.angle_beta   90.00
_cell.angle_gamma   90.00
#
_symmetry.space_group_name_H-M   'P 1'
#
loop_
_entity.id
_entity.type
_entity.pdbx_description
1 polymer ?
#
loop_
_entity_poly.entity_id
_entity_poly.type
_entity_poly.pdbx_seq_one_letter_code
_entity_poly.pdbx_strand_id
1 'polypeptide(L)'
;MSNSLSNEEINERRKFVASQYSGILPQYEAFYIHSVMYAADCSANAFERYKIAVEEYESPTIIVAIVQEALTHAAALSRFFWPILSKKGDPLREARGAALRGAFGLDERCPLYSRSLRNAIEHYDERLDSFLLVDRVGSFFPTPLVNTHKLADDVIRHIFKMVDPDEEIFVLFGEKYELSPIRDAVFDVYEKCAKMLLDGRLK
;
A
#
# COMPACT_ATOMS: atom_id res chain seq x y z
N MET A 1 -35.77 12.22 -10.49
CA MET A 1 -35.82 12.38 -9.02
C MET A 1 -34.59 11.70 -8.46
N SER A 2 -33.74 12.43 -7.75
CA SER A 2 -32.57 11.84 -7.09
C SER A 2 -33.05 11.04 -5.89
N ASN A 3 -33.02 9.70 -5.97
CA ASN A 3 -33.22 8.79 -4.84
C ASN A 3 -31.98 8.84 -3.92
N SER A 4 -31.74 9.97 -3.27
CA SER A 4 -30.66 10.09 -2.28
C SER A 4 -31.19 9.67 -0.91
N LEU A 5 -30.57 8.63 -0.34
CA LEU A 5 -30.79 8.22 1.04
C LEU A 5 -30.38 9.35 1.99
N SER A 6 -31.09 9.47 3.11
CA SER A 6 -30.66 10.31 4.23
C SER A 6 -29.40 9.73 4.90
N ASN A 7 -28.66 10.58 5.61
CA ASN A 7 -27.48 10.15 6.37
C ASN A 7 -27.82 9.13 7.47
N GLU A 8 -29.02 9.22 8.04
CA GLU A 8 -29.52 8.28 9.05
C GLU A 8 -29.72 6.89 8.44
N GLU A 9 -30.44 6.80 7.32
CA GLU A 9 -30.62 5.54 6.59
C GLU A 9 -29.28 4.92 6.15
N ILE A 10 -28.32 5.74 5.70
CA ILE A 10 -26.97 5.26 5.34
C ILE A 10 -26.28 4.64 6.57
N ASN A 11 -26.38 5.28 7.73
CA ASN A 11 -25.76 4.79 8.95
C ASN A 11 -26.40 3.50 9.46
N GLU A 12 -27.73 3.39 9.39
CA GLU A 12 -28.45 2.15 9.71
C GLU A 12 -28.03 1.01 8.78
N ARG A 13 -27.98 1.27 7.47
CA ARG A 13 -27.51 0.28 6.48
C ARG A 13 -26.08 -0.17 6.75
N ARG A 14 -25.17 0.74 7.10
CA ARG A 14 -23.78 0.40 7.47
C ARG A 14 -23.73 -0.58 8.63
N LYS A 15 -24.48 -0.32 9.70
CA LYS A 15 -24.55 -1.20 10.89
C LYS A 15 -25.18 -2.56 10.56
N PHE A 16 -26.24 -2.57 9.76
CA PHE A 16 -26.91 -3.78 9.33
C PHE A 16 -25.98 -4.67 8.49
N VAL A 17 -25.31 -4.10 7.47
CA VAL A 17 -24.37 -4.85 6.63
C VAL A 17 -23.17 -5.36 7.44
N ALA A 18 -22.64 -4.53 8.35
CA ALA A 18 -21.54 -4.93 9.23
C ALA A 18 -21.91 -6.15 10.10
N SER A 19 -23.10 -6.15 10.70
CA SER A 19 -23.52 -7.19 11.67
C SER A 19 -24.07 -8.46 11.01
N GLN A 20 -24.79 -8.34 9.90
CA GLN A 20 -25.48 -9.49 9.27
C GLN A 20 -24.68 -10.14 8.14
N TYR A 21 -23.73 -9.39 7.54
CA TYR A 21 -23.01 -9.83 6.34
C TYR A 21 -21.50 -9.57 6.42
N SER A 22 -20.95 -9.46 7.63
CA SER A 22 -19.51 -9.24 7.84
C SER A 22 -18.95 -8.05 7.03
N GLY A 23 -19.79 -7.03 6.78
CA GLY A 23 -19.41 -5.82 6.06
C GLY A 23 -19.44 -5.91 4.53
N ILE A 24 -19.77 -7.06 3.93
CA ILE A 24 -19.89 -7.23 2.47
C ILE A 24 -21.16 -8.01 2.16
N LEU A 25 -22.09 -7.41 1.42
CA LEU A 25 -23.24 -8.15 0.91
C LEU A 25 -22.76 -9.20 -0.11
N PRO A 26 -23.30 -10.44 -0.09
CA PRO A 26 -22.82 -11.53 -0.96
C PRO A 26 -22.78 -11.15 -2.45
N GLN A 27 -23.81 -10.48 -2.95
CA GLN A 27 -23.87 -10.03 -4.35
C GLN A 27 -22.84 -8.95 -4.72
N TYR A 28 -22.16 -8.36 -3.74
CA TYR A 28 -21.14 -7.32 -3.94
C TYR A 28 -19.72 -7.82 -3.72
N GLU A 29 -19.51 -9.10 -3.37
CA GLU A 29 -18.18 -9.70 -3.23
C GLU A 29 -17.35 -9.56 -4.51
N ALA A 30 -17.95 -9.80 -5.68
CA ALA A 30 -17.30 -9.65 -6.97
C ALA A 30 -16.67 -8.25 -7.16
N PHE A 31 -17.34 -7.18 -6.70
CA PHE A 31 -16.80 -5.82 -6.81
C PHE A 31 -15.57 -5.61 -5.93
N TYR A 32 -15.54 -6.21 -4.74
CA TYR A 32 -14.36 -6.17 -3.88
C TYR A 32 -13.22 -6.98 -4.48
N ILE A 33 -13.49 -8.19 -5.00
CA ILE A 33 -12.47 -9.03 -5.64
C ILE A 33 -11.85 -8.30 -6.83
N HIS A 34 -12.66 -7.69 -7.71
CA HIS A 34 -12.15 -6.90 -8.83
C HIS A 34 -11.31 -5.70 -8.38
N SER A 35 -11.74 -5.01 -7.33
CA SER A 35 -11.02 -3.83 -6.82
C SER A 35 -9.68 -4.20 -6.15
N VAL A 36 -9.66 -5.31 -5.40
CA VAL A 36 -8.44 -5.86 -4.80
C VAL A 36 -7.51 -6.36 -5.90
N MET A 37 -8.04 -7.08 -6.89
CA MET A 37 -7.28 -7.55 -8.05
C MET A 37 -6.61 -6.39 -8.77
N TYR A 38 -7.36 -5.33 -9.09
CA TYR A 38 -6.80 -4.18 -9.78
C TYR A 38 -5.62 -3.56 -9.02
N ALA A 39 -5.76 -3.34 -7.71
CA ALA A 39 -4.67 -2.79 -6.90
C ALA A 39 -3.46 -3.74 -6.82
N ALA A 40 -3.69 -5.04 -6.71
CA ALA A 40 -2.63 -6.05 -6.69
C ALA A 40 -1.91 -6.14 -8.04
N ASP A 41 -2.65 -6.17 -9.15
CA ASP A 41 -2.13 -6.24 -10.51
C ASP A 41 -1.29 -5.02 -10.87
N CYS A 42 -1.75 -3.80 -10.56
CA CYS A 42 -0.95 -2.59 -10.76
C CYS A 42 0.36 -2.63 -9.96
N SER A 43 0.31 -3.09 -8.71
CA SER A 43 1.52 -3.20 -7.87
C SER A 43 2.48 -4.28 -8.39
N ALA A 44 1.97 -5.46 -8.74
CA ALA A 44 2.76 -6.58 -9.27
C ALA A 44 3.43 -6.20 -10.60
N ASN A 45 2.68 -5.62 -11.55
CA ASN A 45 3.24 -5.16 -12.82
C ASN A 45 4.31 -4.07 -12.64
N ALA A 46 4.12 -3.17 -11.67
CA ALA A 46 5.13 -2.15 -11.36
C ALA A 46 6.40 -2.77 -10.76
N PHE A 47 6.30 -3.81 -9.92
CA PHE A 47 7.48 -4.54 -9.44
C PHE A 47 8.24 -5.25 -10.57
N GLU A 48 7.53 -5.86 -11.52
CA GLU A 48 8.17 -6.46 -12.71
C GLU A 48 8.86 -5.41 -13.58
N ARG A 49 8.21 -4.27 -13.82
CA ARG A 49 8.81 -3.14 -14.53
C ARG A 49 10.02 -2.57 -13.78
N TYR A 50 9.98 -2.54 -12.45
CA TYR A 50 11.11 -2.07 -11.64
C TYR A 50 12.32 -2.98 -11.85
N LYS A 51 12.13 -4.30 -11.83
CA LYS A 51 13.19 -5.26 -12.09
C LYS A 51 13.82 -5.05 -13.47
N ILE A 52 13.00 -4.92 -14.52
CA ILE A 52 13.49 -4.64 -15.88
C ILE A 52 14.26 -3.32 -15.94
N ALA A 53 13.76 -2.26 -15.31
CA ALA A 53 14.43 -0.96 -15.30
C ALA A 53 15.79 -0.99 -14.60
N VAL A 54 15.94 -1.82 -13.55
CA VAL A 54 17.23 -2.07 -12.89
C VAL A 54 18.18 -2.84 -13.83
N GLU A 55 17.69 -3.91 -14.46
CA GLU A 55 18.49 -4.74 -15.38
C GLU A 55 18.98 -3.97 -16.60
N GLU A 56 18.17 -3.06 -17.14
CA GLU A 56 18.50 -2.19 -18.28
C GLU A 56 19.29 -0.92 -17.88
N TYR A 57 19.66 -0.80 -16.60
CA TYR A 57 20.40 0.36 -16.07
C TYR A 57 19.74 1.71 -16.39
N GLU A 58 18.41 1.77 -16.27
CA GLU A 58 17.64 2.99 -16.47
C GLU A 58 18.07 4.10 -15.50
N SER A 59 17.69 5.34 -15.80
CA SER A 59 18.02 6.46 -14.93
C SER A 59 17.46 6.28 -13.50
N PRO A 60 18.17 6.76 -12.45
CA PRO A 60 17.67 6.67 -11.07
C PRO A 60 16.26 7.23 -10.88
N THR A 61 15.91 8.29 -11.62
CA THR A 61 14.57 8.87 -11.62
C THR A 61 13.51 7.88 -12.08
N ILE A 62 13.77 7.13 -13.16
CA ILE A 62 12.83 6.14 -13.69
C ILE A 62 12.70 4.97 -12.72
N ILE A 63 13.82 4.41 -12.27
CA ILE A 63 13.83 3.26 -11.37
C ILE A 63 13.06 3.58 -10.08
N VAL A 64 13.36 4.72 -9.45
CA VAL A 64 12.69 5.15 -8.21
C VAL A 64 11.22 5.49 -8.45
N ALA A 65 10.85 6.08 -9.59
CA ALA A 65 9.46 6.36 -9.90
C ALA A 65 8.64 5.07 -10.02
N ILE A 66 9.17 4.03 -10.67
CA ILE A 66 8.48 2.74 -10.85
C ILE A 66 8.31 2.01 -9.51
N VAL A 67 9.36 1.95 -8.67
CA VAL A 67 9.20 1.31 -7.35
C VAL A 67 8.24 2.10 -6.45
N GLN A 68 8.23 3.44 -6.54
CA GLN A 68 7.27 4.26 -5.81
C GLN A 68 5.83 4.00 -6.30
N GLU A 69 5.62 3.79 -7.60
CA GLU A 69 4.34 3.34 -8.16
C GLU A 69 3.92 1.99 -7.56
N ALA A 70 4.82 1.00 -7.56
CA ALA A 70 4.56 -0.32 -6.99
C ALA A 70 4.12 -0.25 -5.52
N LEU A 71 4.85 0.52 -4.71
CA LEU A 71 4.56 0.71 -3.29
C LEU A 71 3.29 1.53 -3.05
N THR A 72 2.95 2.48 -3.93
CA THR A 72 1.69 3.24 -3.85
C THR A 72 0.49 2.30 -4.03
N HIS A 73 0.56 1.41 -5.02
CA HIS A 73 -0.49 0.41 -5.22
C HIS A 73 -0.53 -0.65 -4.10
N ALA A 74 0.62 -1.06 -3.57
CA ALA A 74 0.68 -1.93 -2.38
C ALA A 74 0.03 -1.27 -1.15
N ALA A 75 0.25 0.04 -0.95
CA ALA A 75 -0.40 0.81 0.11
C ALA A 75 -1.92 0.91 -0.10
N ALA A 76 -2.38 1.09 -1.34
CA ALA A 76 -3.80 1.07 -1.68
C ALA A 76 -4.42 -0.31 -1.41
N LEU A 77 -3.74 -1.39 -1.80
CA LEU A 77 -4.13 -2.77 -1.54
C LEU A 77 -4.28 -3.04 -0.03
N SER A 78 -3.30 -2.62 0.77
CA SER A 78 -3.34 -2.73 2.22
C SER A 78 -4.58 -2.07 2.85
N ARG A 79 -5.09 -0.95 2.31
CA ARG A 79 -6.27 -0.26 2.87
C ARG A 79 -7.58 -1.03 2.72
N PHE A 80 -7.66 -2.02 1.82
CA PHE A 80 -8.78 -2.96 1.77
C PHE A 80 -8.79 -3.86 3.01
N PHE A 81 -7.63 -4.43 3.34
CA PHE A 81 -7.44 -5.38 4.42
C PHE A 81 -7.36 -4.72 5.79
N TRP A 82 -6.67 -3.59 5.92
CA TRP A 82 -6.50 -2.83 7.17
C TRP A 82 -6.90 -1.36 6.97
N PRO A 83 -8.21 -1.06 6.96
CA PRO A 83 -8.71 0.28 6.71
C PRO A 83 -8.31 1.26 7.81
N ILE A 84 -8.12 2.53 7.41
CA ILE A 84 -7.88 3.64 8.34
C ILE A 84 -9.21 4.05 8.98
N LEU A 85 -9.36 3.81 10.27
CA LEU A 85 -10.59 4.09 11.01
C LEU A 85 -10.54 5.47 11.65
N SER A 86 -11.68 6.16 11.67
CA SER A 86 -11.81 7.40 12.43
C SER A 86 -11.85 7.13 13.93
N LYS A 87 -11.69 8.16 14.78
CA LYS A 87 -11.84 8.02 16.25
C LYS A 87 -13.19 7.45 16.68
N LYS A 88 -14.24 7.61 15.86
CA LYS A 88 -15.59 7.08 16.14
C LYS A 88 -15.78 5.64 15.64
N GLY A 89 -14.75 5.02 15.05
CA GLY A 89 -14.84 3.74 14.36
C GLY A 89 -15.61 3.84 13.03
N ASP A 90 -15.64 2.74 12.28
CA ASP A 90 -16.57 2.54 11.16
C ASP A 90 -16.87 1.04 11.04
N PRO A 91 -17.98 0.57 11.66
CA PRO A 91 -18.29 -0.86 11.75
C PRO A 91 -18.31 -1.56 10.40
N LEU A 92 -18.76 -0.86 9.35
CA LEU A 92 -18.79 -1.43 7.99
C LEU A 92 -17.38 -1.67 7.47
N ARG A 93 -16.49 -0.68 7.61
CA ARG A 93 -15.10 -0.80 7.14
C ARG A 93 -14.34 -1.84 7.95
N GLU A 94 -14.53 -1.87 9.27
CA GLU A 94 -13.93 -2.85 10.18
C GLU A 94 -14.33 -4.27 9.80
N ALA A 95 -15.63 -4.54 9.70
CA ALA A 95 -16.15 -5.85 9.34
C ALA A 95 -15.68 -6.28 7.94
N ARG A 96 -15.75 -5.38 6.96
CA ARG A 96 -15.23 -5.65 5.60
C ARG A 96 -13.75 -6.02 5.62
N GLY A 97 -12.93 -5.22 6.31
CA GLY A 97 -11.49 -5.49 6.41
C GLY A 97 -11.23 -6.86 7.04
N ALA A 98 -11.98 -7.22 8.09
CA ALA A 98 -11.88 -8.53 8.72
C ALA A 98 -12.30 -9.68 7.77
N ALA A 99 -13.40 -9.52 7.04
CA ALA A 99 -13.85 -10.50 6.05
C ALA A 99 -12.81 -10.73 4.94
N LEU A 100 -12.25 -9.65 4.38
CA LEU A 100 -11.20 -9.76 3.37
C LEU A 100 -9.92 -10.39 3.92
N ARG A 101 -9.50 -10.04 5.14
CA ARG A 101 -8.33 -10.70 5.75
C ARG A 101 -8.56 -12.20 5.96
N GLY A 102 -9.76 -12.59 6.39
CA GLY A 102 -10.15 -13.99 6.51
C GLY A 102 -10.04 -14.71 5.17
N ALA A 103 -10.64 -14.15 4.12
CA ALA A 103 -10.66 -14.77 2.79
C ALA A 103 -9.27 -14.90 2.15
N PHE A 104 -8.38 -13.94 2.40
CA PHE A 104 -7.01 -13.96 1.87
C PHE A 104 -6.01 -14.62 2.83
N GLY A 105 -6.44 -15.05 4.03
CA GLY A 105 -5.57 -15.64 5.05
C GLY A 105 -4.47 -14.68 5.54
N LEU A 106 -4.79 -13.40 5.70
CA LEU A 106 -3.85 -12.35 6.09
C LEU A 106 -3.98 -11.99 7.57
N ASP A 107 -2.84 -11.77 8.23
CA ASP A 107 -2.76 -11.26 9.59
C ASP A 107 -1.70 -10.17 9.73
N GLU A 108 -1.47 -9.70 10.96
CA GLU A 108 -0.56 -8.58 11.25
C GLU A 108 0.93 -8.89 10.98
N ARG A 109 1.29 -10.16 10.68
CA ARG A 109 2.64 -10.54 10.26
C ARG A 109 2.86 -10.27 8.76
N CYS A 110 1.79 -10.04 8.00
CA CYS A 110 1.88 -9.68 6.59
C CYS A 110 2.60 -8.34 6.42
N PRO A 111 3.59 -8.21 5.52
CA PRO A 111 4.28 -6.94 5.26
C PRO A 111 3.36 -5.79 4.85
N LEU A 112 2.23 -6.11 4.20
CA LEU A 112 1.20 -5.13 3.83
C LEU A 112 0.47 -4.53 5.05
N TYR A 113 0.58 -5.12 6.25
CA TYR A 113 0.00 -4.55 7.48
C TYR A 113 0.66 -3.22 7.87
N SER A 114 1.95 -3.05 7.56
CA SER A 114 2.74 -1.95 8.05
C SER A 114 2.15 -0.59 7.65
N ARG A 115 1.84 0.24 8.66
CA ARG A 115 1.35 1.61 8.43
C ARG A 115 2.46 2.56 8.05
N SER A 116 3.71 2.29 8.46
CA SER A 116 4.84 3.21 8.24
C SER A 116 5.02 3.46 6.75
N LEU A 117 5.06 2.41 5.94
CA LEU A 117 5.19 2.49 4.49
C LEU A 117 4.08 3.30 3.83
N ARG A 118 2.82 3.01 4.20
CA ARG A 118 1.64 3.70 3.62
C ARG A 118 1.71 5.19 3.92
N ASN A 119 1.96 5.52 5.18
CA ASN A 119 2.08 6.89 5.64
C ASN A 119 3.28 7.60 5.00
N ALA A 120 4.37 6.87 4.78
CA ALA A 120 5.58 7.39 4.15
C ALA A 120 5.32 7.89 2.73
N ILE A 121 4.57 7.13 1.95
CA ILE A 121 4.31 7.45 0.54
C ILE A 121 3.17 8.47 0.40
N GLU A 122 2.08 8.31 1.17
CA GLU A 122 0.89 9.16 1.06
C GLU A 122 1.13 10.59 1.59
N HIS A 123 1.93 10.74 2.66
CA HIS A 123 2.20 12.02 3.31
C HIS A 123 3.64 12.49 3.06
N TYR A 124 4.10 12.37 1.81
CA TYR A 124 5.46 12.79 1.44
C TYR A 124 5.69 14.29 1.68
N ASP A 125 4.70 15.12 1.37
CA ASP A 125 4.71 16.58 1.56
C ASP A 125 4.81 16.95 3.05
N GLU A 126 3.96 16.35 3.90
CA GLU A 126 4.02 16.59 5.36
C GLU A 126 5.36 16.13 5.97
N ARG A 127 5.94 15.05 5.43
CA ARG A 127 7.27 14.57 5.82
C ARG A 127 8.37 15.51 5.36
N LEU A 128 8.25 16.08 4.17
CA LEU A 128 9.17 17.11 3.69
C LEU A 128 9.12 18.35 4.60
N ASP A 129 7.92 18.82 4.95
CA ASP A 129 7.75 19.93 5.89
C ASP A 129 8.45 19.62 7.23
N SER A 130 8.13 18.45 7.80
CA SER A 130 8.74 17.99 9.06
C SER A 130 10.27 17.86 8.97
N PHE A 131 10.77 17.39 7.83
CA PHE A 131 12.20 17.24 7.57
C PHE A 131 12.91 18.60 7.55
N LEU A 132 12.28 19.62 6.97
CA LEU A 132 12.81 20.98 6.82
C LEU A 132 12.67 21.86 8.07
N LEU A 133 11.86 21.47 9.05
CA LEU A 133 11.70 22.19 10.32
C LEU A 133 12.91 22.07 11.26
N VAL A 134 13.82 21.13 11.00
CA VAL A 134 14.98 20.86 11.84
C VAL A 134 16.24 21.37 11.14
N ASP A 135 17.04 22.18 11.84
CA ASP A 135 18.36 22.60 11.36
C ASP A 135 19.25 21.37 11.16
N ARG A 136 19.68 21.14 9.92
CA ARG A 136 20.48 19.99 9.51
C ARG A 136 21.77 20.46 8.86
N VAL A 137 22.88 19.86 9.30
CA VAL A 137 24.20 20.06 8.69
C VAL A 137 24.51 18.86 7.79
N GLY A 138 25.24 19.09 6.70
CA GLY A 138 25.71 18.05 5.80
C GLY A 138 25.24 18.23 4.36
N SER A 139 25.28 17.14 3.59
CA SER A 139 24.90 17.11 2.18
C SER A 139 23.46 16.66 2.01
N PHE A 140 22.73 17.34 1.13
CA PHE A 140 21.35 17.03 0.80
C PHE A 140 21.28 16.40 -0.59
N PHE A 141 20.55 15.29 -0.69
CA PHE A 141 20.32 14.56 -1.94
C PHE A 141 18.81 14.55 -2.23
N PRO A 142 18.28 15.65 -2.80
CA PRO A 142 16.85 15.79 -3.04
C PRO A 142 16.38 15.00 -4.28
N THR A 143 17.29 14.63 -5.17
CA THR A 143 16.98 13.85 -6.37
C THR A 143 17.01 12.35 -6.08
N PRO A 144 16.24 11.53 -6.82
CA PRO A 144 16.29 10.08 -6.71
C PRO A 144 17.70 9.50 -6.89
N LEU A 145 18.06 8.52 -6.08
CA LEU A 145 19.32 7.78 -6.16
C LEU A 145 19.09 6.28 -6.34
N VAL A 146 20.01 5.63 -7.04
CA VAL A 146 20.16 4.17 -7.06
C VAL A 146 21.55 3.88 -6.54
N ASN A 147 21.63 3.30 -5.33
CA ASN A 147 22.89 3.06 -4.64
C ASN A 147 22.67 2.15 -3.42
N THR A 148 23.76 1.78 -2.73
CA THR A 148 23.64 1.04 -1.48
C THR A 148 22.87 1.82 -0.42
N HIS A 149 21.94 1.14 0.25
CA HIS A 149 21.13 1.69 1.34
C HIS A 149 21.97 2.14 2.53
N LYS A 150 23.22 1.65 2.64
CA LYS A 150 24.19 2.04 3.67
C LYS A 150 24.56 3.52 3.62
N LEU A 151 24.40 4.19 2.47
CA LEU A 151 24.60 5.64 2.38
C LEU A 151 23.61 6.43 3.24
N ALA A 152 22.45 5.86 3.54
CA ALA A 152 21.43 6.48 4.39
C ALA A 152 21.72 6.33 5.89
N ASP A 153 22.72 5.53 6.28
CA ASP A 153 23.14 5.41 7.69
C ASP A 153 24.05 6.56 8.14
N ASP A 154 24.59 7.32 7.19
CA ASP A 154 25.42 8.48 7.46
C ASP A 154 24.54 9.70 7.80
N VAL A 155 24.57 10.12 9.07
CA VAL A 155 23.74 11.21 9.61
C VAL A 155 23.97 12.57 8.94
N ILE A 156 25.10 12.77 8.25
CA ILE A 156 25.37 13.99 7.48
C ILE A 156 24.91 13.89 6.02
N ARG A 157 24.32 12.77 5.60
CA ARG A 157 23.75 12.56 4.26
C ARG A 157 22.23 12.51 4.34
N HIS A 158 21.60 13.57 3.89
CA HIS A 158 20.15 13.68 3.90
C HIS A 158 19.56 13.22 2.58
N ILE A 159 19.27 11.92 2.48
CA ILE A 159 18.73 11.27 1.27
C ILE A 159 17.20 11.31 1.30
N PHE A 160 16.60 11.88 0.25
CA PHE A 160 15.15 12.03 0.17
C PHE A 160 14.51 10.75 -0.36
N LYS A 161 15.05 10.22 -1.46
CA LYS A 161 14.58 8.99 -2.11
C LYS A 161 15.77 8.21 -2.65
N MET A 162 15.85 6.93 -2.31
CA MET A 162 16.84 6.03 -2.88
C MET A 162 16.30 4.62 -2.95
N VAL A 163 16.83 3.83 -3.89
CA VAL A 163 16.65 2.38 -3.88
C VAL A 163 18.00 1.69 -3.96
N ASP A 164 18.15 0.65 -3.16
CA ASP A 164 19.23 -0.33 -3.23
C ASP A 164 18.67 -1.59 -3.90
N PRO A 165 18.96 -1.81 -5.19
CA PRO A 165 18.42 -2.97 -5.91
C PRO A 165 19.03 -4.30 -5.46
N ASP A 166 20.26 -4.29 -4.93
CA ASP A 166 20.96 -5.52 -4.55
C ASP A 166 20.38 -6.12 -3.26
N GLU A 167 20.05 -5.25 -2.30
CA GLU A 167 19.45 -5.62 -1.01
C GLU A 167 17.92 -5.46 -1.00
N GLU A 168 17.33 -5.03 -2.13
CA GLU A 168 15.91 -4.74 -2.30
C GLU A 168 15.35 -3.79 -1.22
N ILE A 169 16.04 -2.68 -0.96
CA ILE A 169 15.66 -1.68 0.07
C ILE A 169 15.28 -0.36 -0.59
N PHE A 170 14.10 0.15 -0.25
CA PHE A 170 13.69 1.52 -0.55
C PHE A 170 13.95 2.43 0.65
N VAL A 171 14.55 3.60 0.40
CA VAL A 171 14.82 4.62 1.40
C VAL A 171 13.99 5.85 1.13
N LEU A 172 13.27 6.32 2.15
CA LEU A 172 12.52 7.57 2.12
C LEU A 172 12.86 8.42 3.34
N PHE A 173 13.47 9.60 3.14
CA PHE A 173 13.93 10.48 4.21
C PHE A 173 14.77 9.75 5.29
N GLY A 174 15.63 8.82 4.86
CA GLY A 174 16.48 8.00 5.74
C GLY A 174 15.80 6.76 6.35
N GLU A 175 14.47 6.63 6.27
CA GLU A 175 13.77 5.42 6.69
C GLU A 175 13.89 4.32 5.63
N LYS A 176 14.17 3.09 6.06
CA LYS A 176 14.39 1.93 5.19
C LYS A 176 13.17 1.02 5.15
N TYR A 177 12.84 0.53 3.97
CA TYR A 177 11.70 -0.34 3.69
C TYR A 177 12.15 -1.51 2.82
N GLU A 178 11.95 -2.74 3.29
CA GLU A 178 12.26 -3.95 2.52
C GLU A 178 11.20 -4.17 1.42
N LEU A 179 11.64 -4.29 0.17
CA LEU A 179 10.78 -4.44 -0.99
C LEU A 179 10.31 -5.87 -1.20
N SER A 180 11.20 -6.86 -1.04
CA SER A 180 10.90 -8.28 -1.32
C SER A 180 9.68 -8.79 -0.53
N PRO A 181 9.59 -8.59 0.79
CA PRO A 181 8.45 -9.08 1.56
C PRO A 181 7.13 -8.45 1.11
N ILE A 182 7.16 -7.17 0.69
CA ILE A 182 5.98 -6.47 0.18
C ILE A 182 5.57 -7.05 -1.18
N ARG A 183 6.55 -7.18 -2.09
CA ARG A 183 6.35 -7.77 -3.42
C ARG A 183 5.71 -9.15 -3.30
N ASP A 184 6.30 -10.02 -2.48
CA ASP A 184 5.85 -11.40 -2.34
C ASP A 184 4.42 -11.47 -1.78
N ALA A 185 4.09 -10.59 -0.81
CA ALA A 185 2.73 -10.47 -0.29
C ALA A 185 1.72 -9.95 -1.34
N VAL A 186 2.14 -9.03 -2.23
CA VAL A 186 1.31 -8.55 -3.35
C VAL A 186 1.03 -9.69 -4.33
N PHE A 187 2.04 -10.47 -4.70
CA PHE A 187 1.87 -11.62 -5.60
C PHE A 187 0.96 -12.71 -5.00
N ASP A 188 1.13 -13.04 -3.72
CA ASP A 188 0.23 -13.98 -3.04
C ASP A 188 -1.24 -13.52 -3.06
N VAL A 189 -1.48 -12.22 -2.79
CA VAL A 189 -2.81 -11.63 -2.90
C VAL A 189 -3.34 -11.67 -4.34
N TYR A 190 -2.51 -11.33 -5.33
CA TYR A 190 -2.86 -11.39 -6.74
C TYR A 190 -3.31 -12.80 -7.16
N GLU A 191 -2.53 -13.83 -6.80
CA GLU A 191 -2.86 -15.22 -7.13
C GLU A 191 -4.15 -15.70 -6.46
N LYS A 192 -4.38 -15.33 -5.19
CA LYS A 192 -5.63 -15.64 -4.48
C LYS A 192 -6.82 -14.93 -5.14
N CYS A 193 -6.65 -13.67 -5.51
CA CYS A 193 -7.65 -12.89 -6.26
C CYS A 193 -8.00 -13.56 -7.60
N ALA A 194 -6.99 -14.02 -8.35
CA ALA A 194 -7.20 -14.67 -9.65
C ALA A 194 -8.08 -15.92 -9.51
N LYS A 195 -7.87 -16.72 -8.46
CA LYS A 195 -8.70 -17.89 -8.14
C LYS A 195 -10.13 -17.47 -7.75
N MET A 196 -10.29 -16.45 -6.90
CA MET A 196 -11.61 -15.96 -6.48
C MET A 196 -12.43 -15.35 -7.62
N LEU A 197 -11.78 -14.74 -8.62
CA LEU A 197 -12.47 -14.20 -9.80
C LEU A 197 -13.15 -15.30 -10.63
N LEU A 198 -12.55 -16.48 -10.72
CA LEU A 198 -13.16 -17.63 -11.42
C LEU A 198 -14.44 -18.11 -10.70
N ASP A 199 -14.45 -18.01 -9.37
CA ASP A 199 -15.58 -18.45 -8.54
C ASP A 199 -16.62 -17.35 -8.30
N GLY A 200 -16.28 -16.09 -8.55
CA GLY A 200 -17.14 -14.92 -8.34
C GLY A 200 -17.46 -14.58 -6.89
N ARG A 201 -16.73 -15.17 -5.91
CA ARG A 201 -17.01 -15.04 -4.47
C ARG A 201 -15.75 -15.16 -3.62
N LEU A 202 -15.81 -14.61 -2.40
CA LEU A 202 -14.78 -14.79 -1.40
C LEU A 202 -14.80 -16.25 -0.88
N LYS A 203 -13.65 -16.77 -0.46
CA LYS A 203 -13.50 -18.13 0.07
C LYS A 203 -13.23 -18.12 1.57
#